data_AF-A0A1G0Z3F2-F1
#
_entry.id   AF-A0A1G0Z3F2-F1
#
_cell.length_a   1.000
_cell.length_b   1.000
_cell.length_c   1.000
_cell.angle_alpha   90.00
_cell.angle_beta   90.00
_cell.angle_gamma   90.00
#
_symmetry.space_group_name_H-M   'P 1'
#
loop_
_entity.id
_entity.type
_entity.pdbx_description
1 polymer ?
#
loop_
_entity_poly.entity_id
_entity_poly.type
_entity_poly.pdbx_seq_one_letter_code
_entity_poly.pdbx_strand_id
1 'polypeptide(L)' 'MRNIKKDEEVTFDYSITIVDNWNLQCMCGSPLCRQVIGKYRDLPDGLKKKYEKYTPEWIKKI' A
#
# COMPACT_ATOMS: atom_id res chain seq x y z
N MET A 1 11.26 1.91 -2.64
CA MET A 1 12.08 1.96 -1.41
C MET A 1 13.06 3.10 -1.53
N ARG A 2 13.37 3.77 -0.42
CA ARG A 2 14.33 4.89 -0.38
C ARG A 2 14.93 5.00 1.02
N ASN A 3 16.00 5.76 1.15
CA ASN A 3 16.52 6.17 2.45
C ASN A 3 15.48 7.04 3.19
N ILE A 4 15.42 6.88 4.51
CA ILE A 4 14.53 7.61 5.41
C ILE A 4 15.39 8.54 6.25
N LYS A 5 15.00 9.82 6.36
CA LYS A 5 15.75 10.79 7.17
C LYS A 5 15.49 10.56 8.65
N LYS A 6 16.42 11.04 9.49
CA LYS A 6 16.18 11.10 10.94
C LYS A 6 14.90 11.90 11.20
N ASP A 7 14.08 11.40 12.12
CA ASP A 7 12.81 12.00 12.57
C ASP A 7 11.69 12.03 11.49
N GLU A 8 11.90 11.37 10.35
CA GLU A 8 10.86 11.17 9.34
C GLU A 8 9.92 10.02 9.75
N GLU A 9 8.62 10.22 9.59
CA GLU A 9 7.63 9.16 9.81
C GLU A 9 7.85 8.00 8.82
N VAL A 10 8.02 6.79 9.36
CA VAL A 10 8.11 5.58 8.55
C VAL A 10 6.71 5.18 8.10
N THR A 11 6.47 5.22 6.80
CA THR A 11 5.17 4.89 6.21
C THR A 11 5.29 3.70 5.25
N PHE A 12 4.21 2.94 5.13
CA PHE A 12 4.06 1.91 4.10
C PHE A 12 2.61 1.86 3.62
N ASP A 13 2.41 1.22 2.47
CA ASP A 13 1.10 1.09 1.86
C ASP A 13 0.34 -0.09 2.47
N TYR A 14 -0.67 0.19 3.30
CA TYR A 14 -1.41 -0.87 4.00
C TYR A 14 -2.14 -1.81 3.03
N SER A 15 -2.47 -1.34 1.82
CA SER A 15 -3.18 -2.14 0.83
C SER A 15 -2.43 -3.40 0.44
N ILE A 16 -1.11 -3.50 0.65
CA ILE A 16 -0.35 -4.73 0.36
C ILE A 16 -0.50 -5.82 1.43
N THR A 17 -1.31 -5.57 2.47
CA THR A 17 -1.53 -6.49 3.61
C THR A 17 -3.02 -6.71 3.94
N ILE A 18 -3.94 -5.97 3.31
CA ILE A 18 -5.38 -6.02 3.60
C ILE A 18 -6.10 -6.92 2.58
N VAL A 19 -6.95 -7.83 3.06
CA VAL A 19 -7.79 -8.74 2.25
C VAL A 19 -9.28 -8.59 2.45
N ASP A 20 -9.69 -8.05 3.60
CA ASP A 20 -11.11 -7.87 3.92
C ASP A 20 -11.67 -6.63 3.23
N ASN A 21 -12.96 -6.37 3.45
CA ASN A 21 -13.65 -5.21 2.87
C ASN A 21 -13.47 -3.94 3.71
N TRP A 22 -12.45 -3.88 4.57
CA TRP A 22 -12.17 -2.68 5.34
C TRP A 22 -11.61 -1.56 4.45
N ASN A 23 -12.00 -0.33 4.76
CA ASN A 23 -11.49 0.85 4.08
C ASN A 23 -11.23 1.99 5.08
N LEU A 24 -10.34 2.90 4.69
CA LEU A 24 -9.98 4.09 5.46
C LEU A 24 -9.69 5.26 4.54
N GLN A 25 -10.18 6.45 4.90
CA GLN A 25 -9.79 7.69 4.24
C GLN A 25 -8.29 7.96 4.49
N CYS A 26 -7.52 8.07 3.41
CA CYS A 26 -6.09 8.30 3.47
C CYS A 26 -5.77 9.78 3.68
N MET A 27 -4.89 10.06 4.64
CA MET A 27 -4.44 11.41 4.98
C MET A 27 -2.92 11.60 4.78
N CYS A 28 -2.28 10.79 3.93
CA CYS A 28 -0.82 10.78 3.79
C CYS A 28 -0.22 12.04 3.13
N GLY A 29 -1.05 12.93 2.56
CA GLY A 29 -0.60 14.18 1.94
C GLY A 29 0.17 14.03 0.62
N SER A 30 0.37 12.81 0.11
CA SER A 30 1.09 12.59 -1.14
C SER A 30 0.32 13.12 -2.36
N PRO A 31 0.96 13.78 -3.34
CA PRO A 31 0.31 14.16 -4.59
C PRO A 31 -0.13 12.96 -5.44
N LEU A 32 0.38 11.76 -5.14
CA LEU A 32 0.00 10.50 -5.78
C LEU A 32 -0.97 9.67 -4.91
N CYS A 33 -1.61 10.30 -3.92
CA CYS A 33 -2.53 9.62 -2.99
C CYS A 33 -3.77 9.07 -3.71
N ARG A 34 -4.12 7.82 -3.40
CA ARG A 34 -5.35 7.15 -3.88
C ARG A 34 -6.61 7.57 -3.13
N GLN A 35 -6.50 8.47 -2.15
CA GLN A 35 -7.56 8.98 -1.26
C GLN A 35 -8.18 7.94 -0.32
N VAL A 36 -8.26 6.66 -0.70
CA VAL A 36 -8.80 5.58 0.11
C VAL A 36 -7.82 4.42 0.18
N ILE A 37 -7.59 3.92 1.38
CA ILE A 37 -6.88 2.67 1.64
C ILE A 37 -7.91 1.54 1.63
N GLY A 38 -7.61 0.46 0.90
CA GLY A 38 -8.44 -0.75 0.83
C GLY A 38 -7.59 -1.99 0.54
N LYS A 39 -8.23 -3.08 0.15
CA LYS A 39 -7.59 -4.39 -0.07
C LYS A 39 -6.65 -4.45 -1.29
N TYR A 40 -5.70 -5.39 -1.22
CA TYR A 40 -4.68 -5.61 -2.26
C TYR A 40 -5.28 -5.86 -3.65
N ARG A 41 -6.38 -6.62 -3.70
CA ARG A 41 -7.03 -7.02 -4.96
C ARG A 41 -7.47 -5.83 -5.81
N ASP A 42 -7.82 -4.72 -5.17
CA ASP A 42 -8.32 -3.51 -5.83
C ASP A 42 -7.18 -2.56 -6.25
N LEU A 43 -5.93 -2.88 -5.91
CA LEU A 43 -4.78 -2.11 -6.38
C LEU A 43 -4.66 -2.20 -7.92
N PRO A 44 -4.34 -1.08 -8.60
CA PRO A 44 -3.92 -1.09 -9.99
C PRO A 44 -2.74 -2.03 -10.23
N ASP A 45 -2.73 -2.73 -11.37
CA ASP A 45 -1.71 -3.74 -11.68
C ASP A 45 -0.28 -3.17 -11.70
N GLY A 46 -0.13 -1.91 -12.12
CA GLY A 46 1.15 -1.20 -12.03
C GLY A 46 1.68 -1.08 -10.60
N LEU A 47 0.80 -0.87 -9.61
CA LEU A 47 1.16 -0.85 -8.19
C LEU A 47 1.42 -2.25 -7.65
N LYS A 48 0.63 -3.25 -8.04
CA LYS A 48 0.89 -4.65 -7.67
C LYS A 48 2.28 -5.10 -8.13
N LYS A 49 2.65 -4.80 -9.38
CA LYS A 49 3.98 -5.07 -9.94
C LYS A 49 5.08 -4.31 -9.20
N LYS A 50 4.86 -3.03 -8.87
CA LYS A 50 5.82 -2.22 -8.09
C LYS A 50 6.08 -2.81 -6.70
N TYR A 51 5.05 -3.35 -6.05
CA TYR A 51 5.14 -3.89 -4.69
C TYR A 51 5.40 -5.39 -4.62
N GLU A 52 5.54 -6.08 -5.76
CA GLU A 52 5.61 -7.54 -5.85
C GLU A 52 6.60 -8.15 -4.84
N LYS A 53 7.84 -7.64 -4.78
CA LYS A 53 8.88 -8.15 -3.87
C LYS A 53 8.58 -7.92 -2.37
N TYR A 54 7.72 -6.96 -2.05
CA TYR A 54 7.41 -6.53 -0.68
C TYR A 54 6.04 -7.01 -0.20
N THR A 55 5.25 -7.55 -1.12
CA THR A 55 3.89 -8.03 -0.86
C THR A 55 3.98 -9.50 -0.42
N PRO A 56 3.37 -9.90 0.71
CA PRO A 56 3.37 -11.30 1.15
C PRO A 56 2.81 -12.25 0.09
N GLU A 57 3.42 -13.43 -0.10
CA GLU A 57 3.00 -14.37 -1.14
C GLU A 57 1.55 -14.85 -1.01
N TRP A 58 1.05 -14.96 0.23
CA TRP A 58 -0.31 -15.44 0.48
C TRP A 58 -1.37 -14.48 -0.05
N ILE A 59 -1.15 -13.17 -0.01
CA ILE A 59 -2.15 -12.17 -0.41
C ILE A 59 -2.28 -12.06 -1.93
N LYS A 60 -1.23 -12.43 -2.67
CA LYS A 60 -1.23 -12.43 -4.14
C LYS A 60 -2.12 -13.52 -4.73
N LYS A 61 -2.49 -14.52 -3.92
CA LYS A 61 -3.23 -15.73 -4.32
C LYS A 61 -4.71 -15.68 -3.93
N ILE A 62 -5.17 -14.59 -3.32
CA ILE A 62 -6.57 -14.34 -2.88
C ILE A 62 -7.24 -13.36 -3.85
#